data_AF-A0A1B9BV87-F1
#
_entry.id   AF-A0A1B9BV87-F1
#
_cell.length_a   1.000
_cell.length_b   1.000
_cell.length_c   1.000
_cell.angle_alpha   90.00
_cell.angle_beta   90.00
_cell.angle_gamma   90.00
#
_symmetry.space_group_name_H-M   'P 1'
#
loop_
_entity.id
_entity.type
_entity.pdbx_description
1 polymer ?
#
loop_
_entity_poly.entity_id
_entity_poly.type
_entity_poly.pdbx_seq_one_letter_code
_entity_poly.pdbx_strand_id
1 'polypeptide(L)'
;MSAAMTYNDCERRQISAAELTAVATDCIAAGMRFQMAWHDWEEGVCVVRYLISQGNRVPFLLLELRTDETLPSLAAIVPLLGWYEREMQDLGGLRFTGHPEPYPLVIHEGFSLPRPPLGREGPEGHLSGAYAPPTMPEVRGDQVQDLYWGPIRADVVETGEFHFSYIGEAILHYHPRLFFKHRGMEARFAGQRVEAAVFLAERVSGVGSVSHALAYCQAVESAWGIEVPARAQLLRVILAELERLYNHFHYFGLLAKTTTLKVGSATGFLLEERVKQLAGQLTGSRFLRSLLTIGGLRHDLQAEHLASALENIIDEGEAYLTRLHHTASHLDRLMGTGILSKEAAFDQGATGPVARASGLDRDLRRDHPYAAYSHLRFNVPVREKGDAMARSEVRAESLREAIALLMQASGHIKAGPVRAEYTAPQGQQEGLGWAETPRGSLYYSVRIRDGRLERVKIKSPSFSNWRVFPLTVHGTNMMDYAINEASFGLTTAGCDR
;
A
#
# COMPACT_ATOMS: atom_id res chain seq x y z
N MET A 1 -30.06 -16.68 -14.34
CA MET A 1 -28.98 -17.30 -13.57
C MET A 1 -27.81 -16.34 -13.56
N SER A 2 -27.71 -15.51 -12.52
CA SER A 2 -26.57 -14.60 -12.32
C SER A 2 -25.40 -15.46 -11.87
N ALA A 3 -24.35 -15.58 -12.69
CA ALA A 3 -23.09 -16.15 -12.23
C ALA A 3 -22.65 -15.35 -10.99
N ALA A 4 -22.39 -16.05 -9.88
CA ALA A 4 -21.79 -15.43 -8.72
C ALA A 4 -20.42 -14.90 -9.15
N MET A 5 -20.24 -13.59 -9.20
CA MET A 5 -18.93 -12.98 -9.42
C MET A 5 -17.99 -13.51 -8.34
N THR A 6 -17.02 -14.33 -8.72
CA THR A 6 -15.89 -14.69 -7.87
C THR A 6 -15.15 -13.39 -7.53
N TYR A 7 -14.90 -13.16 -6.25
CA TYR A 7 -14.51 -11.86 -5.69
C TYR A 7 -13.18 -11.27 -6.19
N ASN A 8 -12.43 -11.96 -7.05
CA ASN A 8 -11.17 -11.46 -7.61
C ASN A 8 -10.95 -11.88 -9.07
N ASP A 9 -11.91 -11.63 -9.94
CA ASP A 9 -11.81 -11.99 -11.36
C ASP A 9 -10.80 -11.11 -12.12
N CYS A 10 -10.05 -11.75 -13.03
CA CYS A 10 -9.00 -11.11 -13.80
C CYS A 10 -8.93 -11.69 -15.21
N GLU A 11 -9.09 -10.83 -16.21
CA GLU A 11 -8.91 -11.17 -17.61
C GLU A 11 -7.41 -11.29 -17.92
N ARG A 12 -6.99 -12.43 -18.45
CA ARG A 12 -5.58 -12.67 -18.81
C ARG A 12 -5.37 -12.47 -20.30
N ARG A 13 -4.31 -11.76 -20.66
CA ARG A 13 -3.90 -11.56 -22.05
C ARG A 13 -2.41 -11.82 -22.20
N GLN A 14 -2.08 -12.81 -23.02
CA GLN A 14 -0.70 -13.07 -23.43
C GLN A 14 -0.29 -12.05 -24.49
N ILE A 15 0.92 -11.50 -24.36
CA ILE A 15 1.53 -10.58 -25.33
C ILE A 15 3.00 -10.94 -25.54
N SER A 16 3.54 -10.59 -26.69
CA SER A 16 4.97 -10.66 -26.95
C SER A 16 5.70 -9.41 -26.43
N ALA A 17 7.02 -9.52 -26.24
CA ALA A 17 7.86 -8.37 -25.87
C ALA A 17 7.81 -7.24 -26.92
N ALA A 18 7.58 -7.57 -28.20
CA ALA A 18 7.48 -6.60 -29.29
C ALA A 18 6.17 -5.78 -29.24
N GLU A 19 5.09 -6.38 -28.71
CA GLU A 19 3.78 -5.73 -28.58
C GLU A 19 3.68 -4.89 -27.30
N LEU A 20 4.57 -5.08 -26.33
CA LEU A 20 4.48 -4.53 -24.97
C LEU A 20 4.25 -3.01 -24.97
N THR A 21 5.07 -2.26 -25.72
CA THR A 21 4.98 -0.79 -25.78
C THR A 21 3.66 -0.35 -26.40
N ALA A 22 3.25 -0.94 -27.52
CA ALA A 22 2.02 -0.59 -28.21
C ALA A 22 0.78 -0.87 -27.33
N VAL A 23 0.71 -2.07 -26.74
CA VAL A 23 -0.39 -2.45 -25.85
C VAL A 23 -0.45 -1.56 -24.62
N ALA A 24 0.69 -1.19 -24.03
CA ALA A 24 0.73 -0.27 -22.89
C ALA A 24 0.20 1.12 -23.27
N THR A 25 0.59 1.66 -24.43
CA THR A 25 0.08 2.93 -24.95
C THR A 25 -1.43 2.88 -25.20
N ASP A 26 -1.93 1.80 -25.80
CA ASP A 26 -3.36 1.61 -26.06
C ASP A 26 -4.18 1.54 -24.75
N CYS A 27 -3.67 0.83 -23.73
CA CYS A 27 -4.31 0.76 -22.42
C CYS A 27 -4.45 2.15 -21.78
N ILE A 28 -3.40 2.98 -21.84
CA ILE A 28 -3.43 4.35 -21.29
C ILE A 28 -4.39 5.23 -22.10
N ALA A 29 -4.36 5.13 -23.42
CA ALA A 29 -5.27 5.87 -24.30
C ALA A 29 -6.75 5.50 -24.04
N ALA A 30 -7.01 4.26 -23.63
CA ALA A 30 -8.32 3.78 -23.20
C ALA A 30 -8.70 4.21 -21.76
N GLY A 31 -7.86 4.99 -21.07
CA GLY A 31 -8.09 5.43 -19.69
C GLY A 31 -7.84 4.35 -18.63
N MET A 32 -7.24 3.21 -19.00
CA MET A 32 -6.88 2.17 -18.07
C MET A 32 -5.65 2.58 -17.24
N ARG A 33 -5.47 1.95 -16.07
CA ARG A 33 -4.36 2.29 -15.16
C ARG A 33 -3.64 1.09 -14.61
N PHE A 34 -2.33 1.05 -14.85
CA PHE A 34 -1.41 0.10 -14.23
C PHE A 34 -1.44 0.21 -12.70
N GLN A 35 -1.44 -0.93 -12.02
CA GLN A 35 -1.52 -1.05 -10.56
C GLN A 35 -0.24 -1.62 -9.94
N MET A 36 0.34 -2.63 -10.58
CA MET A 36 1.59 -3.27 -10.17
C MET A 36 2.19 -4.07 -11.34
N ALA A 37 3.50 -4.30 -11.29
CA ALA A 37 4.18 -5.23 -12.17
C ALA A 37 5.11 -6.14 -11.36
N TRP A 38 5.34 -7.36 -11.86
CA TRP A 38 6.27 -8.29 -11.25
C TRP A 38 6.74 -9.33 -12.26
N HIS A 39 7.78 -10.08 -11.88
CA HIS A 39 8.28 -11.20 -12.64
C HIS A 39 8.26 -12.46 -11.78
N ASP A 40 8.24 -13.59 -12.48
CA ASP A 40 8.44 -14.92 -11.94
C ASP A 40 9.31 -15.75 -12.88
N TRP A 41 9.86 -16.85 -12.38
CA TRP A 41 10.59 -17.82 -13.17
C TRP A 41 9.81 -19.12 -13.25
N GLU A 42 9.50 -19.55 -14.47
CA GLU A 42 8.75 -20.77 -14.75
C GLU A 42 9.57 -21.66 -15.68
N GLU A 43 10.02 -22.81 -15.17
CA GLU A 43 10.84 -23.77 -15.94
C GLU A 43 12.07 -23.12 -16.59
N GLY A 44 12.64 -22.13 -15.90
CA GLY A 44 13.76 -21.38 -16.42
C GLY A 44 13.38 -20.43 -17.56
N VAL A 45 12.15 -19.93 -17.66
CA VAL A 45 11.77 -18.78 -18.51
C VAL A 45 11.23 -17.66 -17.63
N CYS A 46 11.59 -16.41 -17.91
CA CYS A 46 11.06 -15.28 -17.15
C CYS A 46 9.65 -14.94 -17.65
N VAL A 47 8.69 -14.85 -16.74
CA VAL A 47 7.34 -14.40 -17.02
C VAL A 47 7.11 -13.07 -16.31
N VAL A 48 6.89 -12.02 -17.07
CA VAL A 48 6.59 -10.68 -16.55
C VAL A 48 5.09 -10.44 -16.65
N ARG A 49 4.54 -9.84 -15.60
CA ARG A 49 3.11 -9.61 -15.43
C ARG A 49 2.83 -8.16 -15.09
N TYR A 50 1.82 -7.58 -15.74
CA TYR A 50 1.32 -6.23 -15.45
C TYR A 50 -0.15 -6.28 -15.11
N LEU A 51 -0.52 -5.82 -13.90
CA LEU A 51 -1.91 -5.71 -13.48
C LEU A 51 -2.46 -4.33 -13.82
N ILE A 52 -3.59 -4.27 -14.51
CA ILE A 52 -4.20 -3.06 -15.04
C ILE A 52 -5.66 -2.99 -14.60
N SER A 53 -6.06 -1.86 -14.02
CA SER A 53 -7.46 -1.55 -13.71
C SER A 53 -8.13 -0.97 -14.95
N GLN A 54 -9.23 -1.59 -15.38
CA GLN A 54 -9.98 -1.19 -16.58
C GLN A 54 -11.15 -0.24 -16.27
N GLY A 55 -11.49 -0.06 -15.00
CA GLY A 55 -12.62 0.77 -14.58
C GLY A 55 -13.30 0.22 -13.33
N ASN A 56 -14.33 0.93 -12.87
CA ASN A 56 -15.13 0.56 -11.71
C ASN A 56 -15.97 -0.69 -12.02
N ARG A 57 -15.88 -1.72 -11.17
CA ARG A 57 -16.59 -3.01 -11.26
C ARG A 57 -16.32 -3.77 -12.57
N VAL A 58 -15.18 -3.49 -13.20
CA VAL A 58 -14.65 -4.26 -14.33
C VAL A 58 -13.53 -5.16 -13.82
N PRO A 59 -13.45 -6.42 -14.25
CA PRO A 59 -12.30 -7.27 -13.93
C PRO A 59 -10.96 -6.59 -14.26
N PHE A 60 -9.93 -6.89 -13.47
CA PHE A 60 -8.59 -6.42 -13.82
C PHE A 60 -8.09 -7.11 -15.10
N LEU A 61 -7.26 -6.43 -15.86
CA LEU A 61 -6.51 -7.01 -16.97
C LEU A 61 -5.11 -7.39 -16.48
N LEU A 62 -4.72 -8.64 -16.65
CA LEU A 62 -3.38 -9.15 -16.42
C LEU A 62 -2.71 -9.40 -17.76
N LEU A 63 -1.78 -8.52 -18.12
CA LEU A 63 -0.89 -8.76 -19.25
C LEU A 63 0.22 -9.69 -18.80
N GLU A 64 0.44 -10.75 -19.55
CA GLU A 64 1.49 -11.73 -19.30
C GLU A 64 2.40 -11.83 -20.53
N LEU A 65 3.71 -11.82 -20.31
CA LEU A 65 4.68 -12.03 -21.37
C LEU A 65 5.81 -12.93 -20.90
N ARG A 66 6.31 -13.75 -21.81
CA ARG A 66 7.48 -14.61 -21.59
C ARG A 66 8.68 -13.97 -22.27
N THR A 67 9.82 -13.91 -21.58
CA THR A 67 11.06 -13.30 -22.08
C THR A 67 12.30 -14.05 -21.58
N ASP A 68 13.38 -13.90 -22.33
CA ASP A 68 14.66 -14.54 -22.05
C ASP A 68 15.63 -13.66 -21.25
N GLU A 69 15.29 -12.38 -20.96
CA GLU A 69 15.81 -11.52 -19.85
C GLU A 69 15.71 -10.01 -20.11
N THR A 70 15.62 -9.57 -21.38
CA THR A 70 15.65 -8.15 -21.75
C THR A 70 14.30 -7.66 -22.28
N LEU A 71 13.81 -6.53 -21.78
CA LEU A 71 12.56 -5.90 -22.19
C LEU A 71 12.73 -4.40 -22.45
N PRO A 72 11.92 -3.78 -23.32
CA PRO A 72 11.84 -2.33 -23.37
C PRO A 72 11.22 -1.80 -22.08
N SER A 73 11.79 -0.72 -21.54
CA SER A 73 11.22 -0.03 -20.37
C SER A 73 9.91 0.65 -20.74
N LEU A 74 8.90 0.49 -19.89
CA LEU A 74 7.65 1.23 -19.96
C LEU A 74 7.69 2.49 -19.08
N ALA A 75 8.72 2.71 -18.28
CA ALA A 75 8.79 3.82 -17.33
C ALA A 75 8.72 5.22 -17.98
N ALA A 76 9.08 5.36 -19.25
CA ALA A 76 8.92 6.62 -19.98
C ALA A 76 7.46 6.92 -20.38
N ILE A 77 6.62 5.89 -20.46
CA ILE A 77 5.21 5.97 -20.88
C ILE A 77 4.28 5.85 -19.67
N VAL A 78 4.66 5.01 -18.71
CA VAL A 78 3.95 4.72 -17.47
C VAL A 78 4.93 4.90 -16.32
N PRO A 79 5.14 6.14 -15.82
CA PRO A 79 6.18 6.44 -14.85
C PRO A 79 6.17 5.56 -13.61
N LEU A 80 4.99 5.23 -13.06
CA LEU A 80 4.87 4.33 -11.91
C LEU A 80 5.61 2.99 -12.07
N LEU A 81 5.74 2.48 -13.30
CA LEU A 81 6.43 1.22 -13.57
C LEU A 81 7.93 1.29 -13.32
N GLY A 82 8.55 2.47 -13.29
CA GLY A 82 9.99 2.60 -13.10
C GLY A 82 10.51 1.98 -11.80
N TRP A 83 9.77 2.09 -10.69
CA TRP A 83 10.17 1.40 -9.46
C TRP A 83 10.00 -0.12 -9.55
N TYR A 84 8.99 -0.62 -10.25
CA TYR A 84 8.81 -2.06 -10.44
C TYR A 84 9.89 -2.63 -11.37
N GLU A 85 10.24 -1.92 -12.44
CA GLU A 85 11.31 -2.32 -13.35
C GLU A 85 12.66 -2.38 -12.64
N ARG A 86 13.02 -1.34 -11.87
CA ARG A 86 14.25 -1.34 -11.06
C ARG A 86 14.24 -2.44 -9.99
N GLU A 87 13.11 -2.67 -9.33
CA GLU A 87 12.99 -3.78 -8.37
C GLU A 87 13.16 -5.16 -9.04
N MET A 88 12.62 -5.35 -10.25
CA MET A 88 12.81 -6.57 -11.03
C MET A 88 14.25 -6.74 -11.53
N GLN A 89 14.95 -5.64 -11.83
CA GLN A 89 16.39 -5.67 -12.13
C GLN A 89 17.18 -6.12 -10.90
N ASP A 90 16.99 -5.45 -9.77
CA ASP A 90 17.75 -5.69 -8.54
C ASP A 90 17.50 -7.08 -7.95
N LEU A 91 16.23 -7.48 -7.84
CA LEU A 91 15.84 -8.70 -7.15
C LEU A 91 15.72 -9.90 -8.09
N GLY A 92 15.40 -9.66 -9.36
CA GLY A 92 15.13 -10.68 -10.36
C GLY A 92 16.23 -10.91 -11.40
N GLY A 93 17.13 -9.94 -11.59
CA GLY A 93 18.17 -10.00 -12.62
C GLY A 93 17.69 -9.67 -14.05
N LEU A 94 16.51 -9.10 -14.21
CA LEU A 94 16.01 -8.66 -15.54
C LEU A 94 16.81 -7.45 -16.04
N ARG A 95 16.74 -7.18 -17.35
CA ARG A 95 17.31 -5.96 -17.95
C ARG A 95 16.22 -5.17 -18.68
N PHE A 96 16.17 -3.86 -18.46
CA PHE A 96 15.26 -2.98 -19.20
C PHE A 96 16.05 -1.98 -20.03
N THR A 97 15.76 -1.90 -21.33
CA THR A 97 16.37 -0.93 -22.25
C THR A 97 15.56 0.37 -22.28
N GLY A 98 16.24 1.52 -22.33
CA GLY A 98 15.58 2.83 -22.38
C GLY A 98 14.96 3.30 -21.07
N HIS A 99 15.31 2.69 -19.93
CA HIS A 99 14.81 3.12 -18.61
C HIS A 99 15.38 4.51 -18.24
N PRO A 100 14.53 5.48 -17.80
CA PRO A 100 14.97 6.84 -17.50
C PRO A 100 15.91 6.94 -16.27
N GLU A 101 15.75 6.05 -15.30
CA GLU A 101 16.60 5.96 -14.10
C GLU A 101 17.21 4.55 -13.95
N PRO A 102 18.24 4.17 -14.73
CA PRO A 102 18.78 2.81 -14.79
C PRO A 102 19.71 2.48 -13.61
N TYR A 103 19.38 2.97 -12.42
CA TYR A 103 20.15 2.77 -11.18
C TYR A 103 19.40 1.82 -10.26
N PRO A 104 20.11 1.07 -9.39
CA PRO A 104 19.46 0.22 -8.38
C PRO A 104 18.47 0.99 -7.53
N LEU A 105 17.41 0.31 -7.10
CA LEU A 105 16.40 0.81 -6.18
C LEU A 105 16.59 0.28 -4.76
N VAL A 106 16.82 -1.03 -4.64
CA VAL A 106 16.89 -1.78 -3.37
C VAL A 106 18.33 -2.00 -2.91
N ILE A 107 19.26 -2.21 -3.85
CA ILE A 107 20.66 -2.52 -3.52
C ILE A 107 21.44 -1.21 -3.36
N HIS A 108 21.93 -0.94 -2.15
CA HIS A 108 22.77 0.23 -1.86
C HIS A 108 24.23 0.03 -2.25
N GLU A 109 24.95 1.14 -2.45
CA GLU A 109 26.37 1.18 -2.74
C GLU A 109 27.17 0.45 -1.65
N GLY A 110 28.16 -0.33 -2.06
CA GLY A 110 28.97 -1.14 -1.16
C GLY A 110 28.33 -2.46 -0.70
N PHE A 111 27.07 -2.74 -1.07
CA PHE A 111 26.48 -4.07 -0.88
C PHE A 111 26.63 -4.91 -2.14
N SER A 112 27.18 -6.11 -2.02
CA SER A 112 27.23 -7.09 -3.10
C SER A 112 26.38 -8.30 -2.75
N LEU A 113 25.48 -8.68 -3.64
CA LEU A 113 24.74 -9.93 -3.51
C LEU A 113 25.40 -10.99 -4.42
N PRO A 114 25.63 -12.22 -3.90
CA PRO A 114 26.20 -13.29 -4.72
C PRO A 114 25.26 -13.72 -5.85
N ARG A 115 23.94 -13.49 -5.68
CA ARG A 115 22.88 -13.69 -6.68
C ARG A 115 21.64 -12.84 -6.36
N PRO A 116 20.79 -12.51 -7.36
CA PRO A 116 19.49 -11.89 -7.10
C PRO A 116 18.60 -12.81 -6.23
N PRO A 117 17.99 -12.32 -5.14
CA PRO A 117 17.18 -13.16 -4.23
C PRO A 117 15.96 -13.83 -4.88
N LEU A 118 15.45 -13.28 -5.97
CA LEU A 118 14.31 -13.79 -6.75
C LEU A 118 14.73 -14.20 -8.19
N GLY A 119 16.02 -14.28 -8.48
CA GLY A 119 16.56 -14.65 -9.79
C GLY A 119 16.60 -16.16 -10.03
N ARG A 120 17.00 -16.58 -11.25
CA ARG A 120 17.28 -17.99 -11.56
C ARG A 120 18.38 -18.57 -10.66
N GLU A 121 18.30 -19.87 -10.39
CA GLU A 121 19.44 -20.63 -9.87
C GLU A 121 20.49 -20.80 -10.99
N GLY A 122 21.72 -20.36 -10.74
CA GLY A 122 22.82 -20.36 -11.71
C GLY A 122 24.16 -20.05 -11.02
N PRO A 123 25.30 -20.11 -11.74
CA PRO A 123 26.61 -19.81 -11.17
C PRO A 123 26.64 -18.40 -10.57
N GLU A 124 27.37 -18.22 -9.47
CA GLU A 124 27.47 -16.96 -8.71
C GLU A 124 27.88 -15.79 -9.62
N GLY A 125 26.88 -15.04 -10.10
CA GLY A 125 27.07 -13.79 -10.82
C GLY A 125 26.94 -12.65 -9.83
N HIS A 126 28.05 -12.00 -9.51
CA HIS A 126 28.05 -10.88 -8.58
C HIS A 126 27.14 -9.77 -9.10
N LEU A 127 25.98 -9.56 -8.46
CA LEU A 127 25.35 -8.25 -8.47
C LEU A 127 26.14 -7.41 -7.47
N SER A 128 27.23 -6.81 -7.94
CA SER A 128 27.96 -5.86 -7.11
C SER A 128 27.18 -4.56 -7.08
N GLY A 129 26.95 -4.02 -5.89
CA GLY A 129 26.57 -2.63 -5.67
C GLY A 129 27.67 -1.63 -6.07
N ALA A 130 28.59 -2.02 -6.96
CA ALA A 130 29.56 -1.13 -7.59
C ALA A 130 28.90 -0.33 -8.72
N TYR A 131 27.67 0.11 -8.48
CA TYR A 131 27.03 1.11 -9.31
C TYR A 131 27.61 2.46 -8.91
N ALA A 132 27.86 3.32 -9.90
CA ALA A 132 28.08 4.73 -9.57
C ALA A 132 26.85 5.21 -8.80
N PRO A 133 27.02 5.98 -7.70
CA PRO A 133 25.89 6.57 -7.00
C PRO A 133 25.05 7.34 -8.01
N PRO A 134 23.72 7.46 -7.80
CA PRO A 134 22.87 8.23 -8.69
C PRO A 134 23.51 9.61 -8.89
N THR A 135 23.64 10.03 -10.14
CA THR A 135 24.22 11.34 -10.45
C THR A 135 23.22 12.38 -9.97
N MET A 136 23.45 12.88 -8.76
CA MET A 136 22.63 13.92 -8.19
C MET A 136 22.76 15.18 -9.06
N PRO A 137 21.65 15.87 -9.36
CA PRO A 137 21.73 17.12 -10.10
C PRO A 137 22.66 18.07 -9.35
N GLU A 138 23.56 18.69 -10.10
CA GLU A 138 24.56 19.60 -9.52
C GLU A 138 23.88 20.90 -9.11
N VAL A 139 23.40 20.98 -7.87
CA VAL A 139 22.84 22.22 -7.31
C VAL A 139 23.99 23.03 -6.72
N ARG A 140 24.63 23.88 -7.53
CA ARG A 140 25.73 24.75 -7.08
C ARG A 140 25.30 26.20 -6.91
N GLY A 141 25.83 26.83 -5.87
CA GLY A 141 25.75 28.25 -5.60
C GLY A 141 26.35 28.57 -4.24
N ASP A 142 26.84 29.79 -4.04
CA ASP A 142 27.59 30.20 -2.84
C ASP A 142 26.83 30.01 -1.53
N GLN A 143 25.49 29.91 -1.59
CA GLN A 143 24.60 29.76 -0.44
C GLN A 143 23.88 28.40 -0.38
N VAL A 144 24.12 27.50 -1.34
CA VAL A 144 23.51 26.17 -1.33
C VAL A 144 24.16 25.32 -0.25
N GLN A 145 23.34 24.71 0.59
CA GLN A 145 23.76 23.78 1.62
C GLN A 145 23.17 22.40 1.38
N ASP A 146 23.95 21.37 1.66
CA ASP A 146 23.51 19.98 1.64
C ASP A 146 23.29 19.46 3.07
N LEU A 147 22.12 18.88 3.31
CA LEU A 147 21.78 18.19 4.55
C LEU A 147 21.48 16.72 4.23
N TYR A 148 22.26 15.83 4.81
CA TYR A 148 22.01 14.39 4.79
C TYR A 148 21.36 13.99 6.12
N TRP A 149 20.10 13.57 6.07
CA TRP A 149 19.34 13.20 7.26
C TRP A 149 18.95 11.73 7.24
N GLY A 150 19.56 10.93 8.13
CA GLY A 150 19.43 9.47 8.16
C GLY A 150 20.78 8.78 8.01
N PRO A 151 20.83 7.44 7.85
CA PRO A 151 19.70 6.51 7.87
C PRO A 151 19.08 6.36 9.27
N ILE A 152 19.80 6.74 10.33
CA ILE A 152 19.30 6.85 11.70
C ILE A 152 18.85 8.30 11.92
N ARG A 153 17.55 8.49 12.16
CA ARG A 153 16.94 9.81 12.37
C ARG A 153 16.63 10.04 13.85
N ALA A 154 16.40 11.30 14.20
CA ALA A 154 15.87 11.65 15.52
C ALA A 154 14.42 11.14 15.67
N ASP A 155 14.04 10.74 16.89
CA ASP A 155 12.75 10.11 17.24
C ASP A 155 12.66 8.60 16.88
N VAL A 156 11.63 7.92 17.38
CA VAL A 156 11.36 6.50 17.13
C VAL A 156 10.69 6.33 15.76
N VAL A 157 11.47 6.52 14.70
CA VAL A 157 11.03 6.41 13.30
C VAL A 157 11.76 5.31 12.55
N GLU A 158 11.19 4.86 11.44
CA GLU A 158 11.81 3.85 10.60
C GLU A 158 13.00 4.41 9.82
N THR A 159 13.99 3.54 9.58
CA THR A 159 15.23 3.83 8.86
C THR A 159 14.96 4.33 7.45
N GLY A 160 15.59 5.44 7.07
CA GLY A 160 15.55 6.04 5.74
C GLY A 160 16.51 7.22 5.73
N GLU A 161 17.14 7.47 4.59
CA GLU A 161 18.05 8.59 4.40
C GLU A 161 17.46 9.59 3.40
N PHE A 162 17.57 10.87 3.71
CA PHE A 162 16.99 11.95 2.92
C PHE A 162 18.06 13.00 2.69
N HIS A 163 18.39 13.23 1.42
CA HIS A 163 19.30 14.29 1.03
C HIS A 163 18.50 15.51 0.60
N PHE A 164 18.81 16.65 1.21
CA PHE A 164 18.25 17.95 0.89
C PHE A 164 19.36 18.86 0.39
N SER A 165 19.15 19.53 -0.74
CA SER A 165 19.92 20.72 -1.13
C SER A 165 19.00 21.93 -0.99
N TYR A 166 19.40 22.93 -0.22
CA TYR A 166 18.54 24.06 0.15
C TYR A 166 19.30 25.39 0.24
N ILE A 167 18.56 26.50 0.09
CA ILE A 167 19.07 27.87 0.33
C ILE A 167 18.17 28.55 1.37
N GLY A 168 18.75 28.95 2.50
CA GLY A 168 17.98 29.49 3.63
C GLY A 168 17.01 28.43 4.17
N GLU A 169 15.72 28.57 3.87
CA GLU A 169 14.69 27.58 4.20
C GLU A 169 14.08 26.90 2.97
N ALA A 170 14.41 27.33 1.75
CA ALA A 170 13.81 26.81 0.52
C ALA A 170 14.53 25.54 0.06
N ILE A 171 13.81 24.43 -0.05
CA ILE A 171 14.34 23.16 -0.56
C ILE A 171 14.41 23.26 -2.09
N LEU A 172 15.62 23.20 -2.64
CA LEU A 172 15.87 23.18 -4.08
C LEU A 172 15.77 21.75 -4.63
N HIS A 173 16.38 20.81 -3.92
CA HIS A 173 16.42 19.41 -4.30
C HIS A 173 16.19 18.50 -3.08
N TYR A 174 15.51 17.40 -3.32
CA TYR A 174 15.19 16.38 -2.33
C TYR A 174 15.34 15.01 -2.98
N HIS A 175 16.07 14.12 -2.33
CA HIS A 175 16.26 12.75 -2.79
C HIS A 175 16.13 11.78 -1.62
N PRO A 176 15.06 10.96 -1.59
CA PRO A 176 14.91 9.92 -0.60
C PRO A 176 15.67 8.65 -0.99
N ARG A 177 16.51 8.16 -0.10
CA ARG A 177 17.13 6.84 -0.13
C ARG A 177 16.40 5.95 0.89
N LEU A 178 15.51 5.11 0.37
CA LEU A 178 14.71 4.14 1.14
C LEU A 178 15.38 2.76 1.09
N PHE A 179 14.67 1.66 1.37
CA PHE A 179 15.15 0.28 1.24
C PHE A 179 16.20 -0.21 2.24
N PHE A 180 16.72 0.66 3.12
CA PHE A 180 17.56 0.25 4.26
C PHE A 180 16.87 -0.75 5.20
N LYS A 181 15.53 -0.83 5.21
CA LYS A 181 14.74 -1.76 6.03
C LYS A 181 14.16 -2.92 5.21
N HIS A 182 14.78 -3.25 4.07
CA HIS A 182 14.31 -4.36 3.25
C HIS A 182 14.48 -5.71 3.94
N ARG A 183 13.36 -6.39 4.24
CA ARG A 183 13.35 -7.64 5.03
C ARG A 183 13.24 -8.90 4.15
N GLY A 184 13.14 -8.72 2.84
CA GLY A 184 12.92 -9.80 1.89
C GLY A 184 11.60 -10.51 2.15
N MET A 185 10.53 -9.77 2.50
CA MET A 185 9.26 -10.37 2.87
C MET A 185 8.76 -11.32 1.77
N GLU A 186 8.80 -10.90 0.50
CA GLU A 186 8.38 -11.73 -0.64
C GLU A 186 9.14 -13.07 -0.73
N ALA A 187 10.46 -13.07 -0.48
CA ALA A 187 11.26 -14.29 -0.45
C ALA A 187 10.94 -15.18 0.76
N ARG A 188 10.60 -14.58 1.92
CA ARG A 188 10.22 -15.33 3.14
C ARG A 188 8.90 -16.09 3.02
N PHE A 189 8.02 -15.67 2.11
CA PHE A 189 6.80 -16.40 1.80
C PHE A 189 7.09 -17.69 1.02
N ALA A 190 8.14 -17.73 0.20
CA ALA A 190 8.46 -18.89 -0.62
C ALA A 190 8.71 -20.15 0.23
N GLY A 191 8.17 -21.28 -0.21
CA GLY A 191 8.21 -22.57 0.48
C GLY A 191 7.27 -22.71 1.67
N GLN A 192 6.67 -21.63 2.18
CA GLN A 192 5.76 -21.69 3.33
C GLN A 192 4.43 -22.34 2.95
N ARG A 193 3.84 -23.03 3.93
CA ARG A 193 2.44 -23.46 3.83
C ARG A 193 1.52 -22.24 3.80
N VAL A 194 0.49 -22.27 2.96
CA VAL A 194 -0.39 -21.10 2.79
C VAL A 194 -1.07 -20.66 4.10
N GLU A 195 -1.37 -21.59 5.01
CA GLU A 195 -2.03 -21.26 6.28
C GLU A 195 -1.08 -20.60 7.28
N ALA A 196 0.20 -21.00 7.25
CA ALA A 196 1.24 -20.44 8.10
C ALA A 196 1.67 -19.05 7.62
N ALA A 197 1.67 -18.84 6.30
CA ALA A 197 2.02 -17.57 5.69
C ALA A 197 1.08 -16.41 6.06
N VAL A 198 -0.14 -16.68 6.55
CA VAL A 198 -1.04 -15.64 7.10
C VAL A 198 -0.33 -14.85 8.22
N PHE A 199 0.44 -15.53 9.08
CA PHE A 199 1.18 -14.87 10.16
C PHE A 199 2.29 -13.93 9.64
N LEU A 200 2.87 -14.25 8.49
CA LEU A 200 3.85 -13.37 7.83
C LEU A 200 3.15 -12.15 7.23
N ALA A 201 1.97 -12.34 6.60
CA ALA A 201 1.18 -11.26 6.01
C ALA A 201 0.84 -10.18 7.03
N GLU A 202 0.41 -10.57 8.24
CA GLU A 202 0.12 -9.62 9.34
C GLU A 202 1.30 -8.73 9.77
N ARG A 203 2.53 -9.10 9.39
CA ARG A 203 3.79 -8.48 9.85
C ARG A 203 4.57 -7.79 8.72
N VAL A 204 4.00 -7.74 7.51
CA VAL A 204 4.58 -6.99 6.39
C VAL A 204 4.64 -5.50 6.72
N SER A 205 3.60 -4.94 7.35
CA SER A 205 3.62 -3.59 7.90
C SER A 205 3.10 -3.59 9.33
N GLY A 206 3.72 -2.81 10.22
CA GLY A 206 3.36 -2.76 11.64
C GLY A 206 1.98 -2.14 11.92
N VAL A 207 1.39 -1.45 10.92
CA VAL A 207 0.17 -0.65 11.04
C VAL A 207 -0.98 -1.16 10.16
N GLY A 208 -0.79 -2.28 9.46
CA GLY A 208 -1.76 -2.84 8.51
C GLY A 208 -1.91 -4.36 8.65
N SER A 209 -1.94 -4.88 9.87
CA SER A 209 -1.98 -6.33 10.11
C SER A 209 -3.22 -6.99 9.49
N VAL A 210 -4.40 -6.39 9.65
CA VAL A 210 -5.65 -6.94 9.10
C VAL A 210 -5.68 -6.79 7.59
N SER A 211 -5.38 -5.60 7.06
CA SER A 211 -5.44 -5.36 5.62
C SER A 211 -4.51 -6.29 4.83
N HIS A 212 -3.29 -6.51 5.32
CA HIS A 212 -2.34 -7.44 4.69
C HIS A 212 -2.79 -8.89 4.79
N ALA A 213 -3.25 -9.34 5.96
CA ALA A 213 -3.77 -10.69 6.10
C ALA A 213 -5.03 -10.92 5.25
N LEU A 214 -5.92 -9.93 5.15
CA LEU A 214 -7.14 -10.00 4.35
C LEU A 214 -6.83 -10.11 2.86
N ALA A 215 -5.98 -9.23 2.32
CA ALA A 215 -5.59 -9.26 0.91
C ALA A 215 -4.89 -10.58 0.57
N TYR A 216 -4.02 -11.08 1.45
CA TYR A 216 -3.36 -12.38 1.29
C TYR A 216 -4.35 -13.55 1.31
N CYS A 217 -5.23 -13.62 2.31
CA CYS A 217 -6.25 -14.67 2.39
C CYS A 217 -7.13 -14.69 1.15
N GLN A 218 -7.57 -13.52 0.67
CA GLN A 218 -8.36 -13.38 -0.54
C GLN A 218 -7.62 -13.85 -1.79
N ALA A 219 -6.31 -13.62 -1.87
CA ALA A 219 -5.51 -14.11 -2.99
C ALA A 219 -5.47 -15.65 -3.03
N VAL A 220 -5.29 -16.29 -1.87
CA VAL A 220 -5.32 -17.76 -1.75
C VAL A 220 -6.73 -18.31 -1.99
N GLU A 221 -7.76 -17.67 -1.43
CA GLU A 221 -9.17 -18.04 -1.63
C GLU A 221 -9.57 -17.96 -3.09
N SER A 222 -9.10 -16.93 -3.81
CA SER A 222 -9.28 -16.80 -5.25
C SER A 222 -8.57 -17.92 -6.01
N ALA A 223 -7.32 -18.24 -5.64
CA ALA A 223 -6.55 -19.29 -6.30
C ALA A 223 -7.21 -20.68 -6.14
N TRP A 224 -7.92 -20.90 -5.04
CA TRP A 224 -8.54 -22.18 -4.69
C TRP A 224 -10.05 -22.23 -4.91
N GLY A 225 -10.67 -21.14 -5.38
CA GLY A 225 -12.12 -21.07 -5.57
C GLY A 225 -12.91 -21.23 -4.26
N ILE A 226 -12.40 -20.72 -3.13
CA ILE A 226 -13.06 -20.85 -1.83
C ILE A 226 -14.12 -19.75 -1.67
N GLU A 227 -15.36 -20.17 -1.42
CA GLU A 227 -16.44 -19.27 -1.02
C GLU A 227 -16.43 -19.03 0.49
N VAL A 228 -16.08 -17.81 0.89
CA VAL A 228 -16.04 -17.41 2.31
C VAL A 228 -17.47 -17.19 2.83
N PRO A 229 -17.84 -17.70 4.02
CA PRO A 229 -19.18 -17.50 4.57
C PRO A 229 -19.56 -16.03 4.78
N ALA A 230 -20.83 -15.70 4.60
CA ALA A 230 -21.34 -14.32 4.72
C ALA A 230 -21.01 -13.66 6.09
N ARG A 231 -21.11 -14.42 7.19
CA ARG A 231 -20.73 -13.93 8.53
C ARG A 231 -19.25 -13.56 8.56
N ALA A 232 -18.37 -14.39 8.01
CA ALA A 232 -16.94 -14.12 7.95
C ALA A 232 -16.60 -12.90 7.08
N GLN A 233 -17.33 -12.69 5.97
CA GLN A 233 -17.16 -11.51 5.12
C GLN A 233 -17.50 -10.22 5.87
N LEU A 234 -18.58 -10.19 6.66
CA LEU A 234 -18.93 -9.04 7.50
C LEU A 234 -17.93 -8.81 8.63
N LEU A 235 -17.50 -9.88 9.32
CA LEU A 235 -16.48 -9.78 10.37
C LEU A 235 -15.15 -9.27 9.83
N ARG A 236 -14.77 -9.63 8.60
CA ARG A 236 -13.60 -9.07 7.90
C ARG A 236 -13.71 -7.56 7.69
N VAL A 237 -14.89 -7.05 7.32
CA VAL A 237 -15.13 -5.60 7.23
C VAL A 237 -14.96 -4.95 8.58
N ILE A 238 -15.55 -5.51 9.64
CA ILE A 238 -15.42 -4.96 11.01
C ILE A 238 -13.95 -4.87 11.44
N LEU A 239 -13.17 -5.93 11.23
CA LEU A 239 -11.75 -5.94 11.57
C LEU A 239 -10.97 -4.90 10.74
N ALA A 240 -11.26 -4.77 9.44
CA ALA A 240 -10.59 -3.82 8.56
C ALA A 240 -10.94 -2.36 8.92
N GLU A 241 -12.19 -2.08 9.29
CA GLU A 241 -12.63 -0.73 9.67
C GLU A 241 -12.20 -0.35 11.11
N LEU A 242 -12.08 -1.31 12.04
CA LEU A 242 -11.41 -1.08 13.32
C LEU A 242 -9.92 -0.75 13.13
N GLU A 243 -9.24 -1.46 12.22
CA GLU A 243 -7.88 -1.12 11.81
C GLU A 243 -7.81 0.30 11.22
N ARG A 244 -8.79 0.68 10.40
CA ARG A 244 -8.88 2.02 9.82
C ARG A 244 -9.06 3.11 10.86
N LEU A 245 -9.91 2.87 11.85
CA LEU A 245 -10.23 3.84 12.90
C LEU A 245 -8.99 4.21 13.72
N TYR A 246 -8.27 3.23 14.30
CA TYR A 246 -7.07 3.54 15.09
C TYR A 246 -5.96 4.16 14.24
N ASN A 247 -5.85 3.78 12.96
CA ASN A 247 -4.87 4.38 12.05
C ASN A 247 -5.18 5.84 11.72
N HIS A 248 -6.45 6.23 11.59
CA HIS A 248 -6.79 7.64 11.38
C HIS A 248 -6.58 8.49 12.63
N PHE A 249 -6.90 7.98 13.83
CA PHE A 249 -6.58 8.70 15.07
C PHE A 249 -5.07 8.88 15.24
N HIS A 250 -4.27 7.85 14.93
CA HIS A 250 -2.81 7.97 14.89
C HIS A 250 -2.36 9.07 13.92
N TYR A 251 -2.92 9.08 12.71
CA TYR A 251 -2.62 10.09 11.69
C TYR A 251 -2.86 11.51 12.18
N PHE A 252 -4.04 11.79 12.77
CA PHE A 252 -4.35 13.12 13.29
C PHE A 252 -3.47 13.50 14.49
N GLY A 253 -3.15 12.53 15.37
CA GLY A 253 -2.21 12.72 16.46
C GLY A 253 -0.80 13.09 15.99
N LEU A 254 -0.32 12.43 14.93
CA LEU A 254 0.97 12.73 14.30
C LEU A 254 0.94 14.09 13.57
N LEU A 255 -0.11 14.38 12.80
CA LEU A 255 -0.23 15.66 12.09
C LEU A 255 -0.25 16.84 13.07
N ALA A 256 -1.03 16.73 14.15
CA ALA A 256 -1.05 17.73 15.24
C ALA A 256 0.32 17.87 15.92
N LYS A 257 1.09 16.79 16.09
CA LYS A 257 2.46 16.83 16.60
C LYS A 257 3.35 17.70 15.71
N THR A 258 3.28 17.52 14.39
CA THR A 258 4.12 18.25 13.43
C THR A 258 3.77 19.74 13.34
N THR A 259 2.55 20.13 13.67
CA THR A 259 2.17 21.55 13.82
C THR A 259 2.32 22.07 15.25
N THR A 260 3.04 21.35 16.13
CA THR A 260 3.31 21.69 17.54
C THR A 260 2.09 21.74 18.48
N LEU A 261 0.94 21.21 18.06
CA LEU A 261 -0.29 21.21 18.86
C LEU A 261 -0.29 20.03 19.86
N LYS A 262 0.38 20.21 21.00
CA LYS A 262 0.62 19.15 22.01
C LYS A 262 -0.66 18.46 22.50
N VAL A 263 -1.69 19.24 22.87
CA VAL A 263 -2.96 18.69 23.35
C VAL A 263 -3.68 17.92 22.23
N GLY A 264 -3.66 18.44 21.01
CA GLY A 264 -4.21 17.77 19.84
C GLY A 264 -3.49 16.45 19.54
N SER A 265 -2.17 16.43 19.65
CA SER A 265 -1.37 15.22 19.48
C SER A 265 -1.69 14.15 20.53
N ALA A 266 -1.66 14.54 21.82
CA ALA A 266 -1.97 13.62 22.92
C ALA A 266 -3.40 13.06 22.84
N THR A 267 -4.38 13.87 22.41
CA THR A 267 -5.77 13.43 22.22
C THR A 267 -5.87 12.39 21.11
N GLY A 268 -5.21 12.60 19.97
CA GLY A 268 -5.21 11.63 18.86
C GLY A 268 -4.63 10.28 19.28
N PHE A 269 -3.49 10.27 19.98
CA PHE A 269 -2.88 9.03 20.48
C PHE A 269 -3.70 8.35 21.57
N LEU A 270 -4.42 9.11 22.40
CA LEU A 270 -5.35 8.54 23.38
C LEU A 270 -6.53 7.82 22.69
N LEU A 271 -7.12 8.44 21.67
CA LEU A 271 -8.23 7.85 20.92
C LEU A 271 -7.78 6.60 20.15
N GLU A 272 -6.61 6.65 19.51
CA GLU A 272 -5.96 5.48 18.91
C GLU A 272 -5.86 4.34 19.94
N GLU A 273 -5.37 4.65 21.14
CA GLU A 273 -5.17 3.66 22.18
C GLU A 273 -6.48 3.04 22.69
N ARG A 274 -7.53 3.85 22.85
CA ARG A 274 -8.86 3.36 23.27
C ARG A 274 -9.44 2.39 22.25
N VAL A 275 -9.31 2.70 20.95
CA VAL A 275 -9.72 1.77 19.88
C VAL A 275 -8.90 0.48 19.93
N LYS A 276 -7.59 0.56 20.17
CA LYS A 276 -6.73 -0.63 20.33
C LYS A 276 -7.09 -1.47 21.56
N GLN A 277 -7.48 -0.85 22.65
CA GLN A 277 -7.96 -1.56 23.85
C GLN A 277 -9.27 -2.28 23.58
N LEU A 278 -10.22 -1.63 22.90
CA LEU A 278 -11.45 -2.26 22.44
C LEU A 278 -11.18 -3.44 21.49
N ALA A 279 -10.28 -3.25 20.52
CA ALA A 279 -9.80 -4.33 19.65
C ALA A 279 -9.21 -5.50 20.46
N GLY A 280 -8.43 -5.20 21.50
CA GLY A 280 -7.86 -6.19 22.42
C GLY A 280 -8.94 -6.95 23.21
N GLN A 281 -10.00 -6.28 23.65
CA GLN A 281 -11.14 -6.90 24.34
C GLN A 281 -11.94 -7.81 23.40
N LEU A 282 -12.16 -7.37 22.16
CA LEU A 282 -12.92 -8.13 21.16
C LEU A 282 -12.16 -9.36 20.65
N THR A 283 -10.83 -9.27 20.52
CA THR A 283 -10.04 -10.23 19.73
C THR A 283 -8.87 -10.86 20.46
N GLY A 284 -8.53 -10.40 21.66
CA GLY A 284 -7.32 -10.77 22.38
C GLY A 284 -6.03 -10.11 21.84
N SER A 285 -6.11 -9.28 20.79
CA SER A 285 -4.96 -8.58 20.21
C SER A 285 -5.24 -7.11 19.98
N ARG A 286 -4.41 -6.23 20.55
CA ARG A 286 -4.47 -4.77 20.29
C ARG A 286 -4.22 -4.41 18.82
N PHE A 287 -3.62 -5.31 18.06
CA PHE A 287 -3.33 -5.14 16.63
C PHE A 287 -4.15 -6.09 15.74
N LEU A 288 -5.21 -6.70 16.29
CA LEU A 288 -6.15 -7.58 15.55
C LEU A 288 -5.46 -8.76 14.83
N ARG A 289 -4.36 -9.27 15.42
CA ARG A 289 -3.56 -10.36 14.84
C ARG A 289 -4.12 -11.75 15.20
N SER A 290 -3.73 -12.74 14.40
CA SER A 290 -4.05 -14.15 14.56
C SER A 290 -5.55 -14.48 14.47
N LEU A 291 -6.33 -13.64 13.78
CA LEU A 291 -7.78 -13.84 13.59
C LEU A 291 -8.13 -14.36 12.21
N LEU A 292 -7.59 -13.73 11.16
CA LEU A 292 -7.86 -14.12 9.79
C LEU A 292 -7.17 -15.44 9.48
N THR A 293 -7.82 -16.22 8.62
CA THR A 293 -7.30 -17.46 8.06
C THR A 293 -7.90 -17.65 6.67
N ILE A 294 -7.32 -18.56 5.89
CA ILE A 294 -7.89 -18.97 4.61
C ILE A 294 -9.30 -19.51 4.85
N GLY A 295 -10.27 -19.04 4.05
CA GLY A 295 -11.68 -19.40 4.15
C GLY A 295 -12.49 -18.63 5.19
N GLY A 296 -11.90 -17.70 5.95
CA GLY A 296 -12.65 -16.87 6.91
C GLY A 296 -11.82 -16.39 8.11
N LEU A 297 -12.29 -16.74 9.31
CA LEU A 297 -11.66 -16.44 10.61
C LEU A 297 -11.32 -17.74 11.36
N ARG A 298 -10.33 -17.69 12.27
CA ARG A 298 -9.92 -18.83 13.09
C ARG A 298 -10.94 -19.19 14.15
N HIS A 299 -11.62 -18.20 14.70
CA HIS A 299 -12.68 -18.33 15.69
C HIS A 299 -13.72 -17.23 15.47
N ASP A 300 -14.93 -17.44 15.99
CA ASP A 300 -16.01 -16.47 15.90
C ASP A 300 -15.78 -15.29 16.85
N LEU A 301 -16.38 -14.14 16.53
CA LEU A 301 -16.30 -12.91 17.31
C LEU A 301 -17.70 -12.44 17.67
N GLN A 302 -17.88 -12.05 18.92
CA GLN A 302 -19.11 -11.42 19.39
C GLN A 302 -19.02 -9.91 19.16
N ALA A 303 -19.39 -9.47 17.96
CA ALA A 303 -19.33 -8.06 17.55
C ALA A 303 -20.70 -7.36 17.60
N GLU A 304 -21.74 -8.01 18.13
CA GLU A 304 -23.10 -7.48 18.22
C GLU A 304 -23.18 -6.23 19.12
N HIS A 305 -22.33 -6.14 20.15
CA HIS A 305 -22.26 -4.99 21.06
C HIS A 305 -21.19 -3.95 20.68
N LEU A 306 -20.55 -4.11 19.52
CA LEU A 306 -19.47 -3.23 19.09
C LEU A 306 -19.93 -1.78 18.93
N ALA A 307 -21.16 -1.57 18.45
CA ALA A 307 -21.74 -0.25 18.27
C ALA A 307 -21.72 0.55 19.59
N SER A 308 -22.30 -0.03 20.65
CA SER A 308 -22.36 0.61 21.97
C SER A 308 -20.98 0.79 22.60
N ALA A 309 -20.05 -0.14 22.35
CA ALA A 309 -18.68 0.00 22.84
C ALA A 309 -17.90 1.14 22.16
N LEU A 310 -18.33 1.57 20.97
CA LEU A 310 -17.71 2.66 20.22
C LEU A 310 -18.33 4.04 20.48
N GLU A 311 -19.55 4.14 21.03
CA GLU A 311 -20.30 5.40 21.20
C GLU A 311 -19.44 6.53 21.78
N ASN A 312 -18.82 6.30 22.96
CA ASN A 312 -17.97 7.31 23.59
C ASN A 312 -16.74 7.70 22.75
N ILE A 313 -16.14 6.73 22.02
CA ILE A 313 -14.97 7.00 21.18
C ILE A 313 -15.38 7.82 19.94
N ILE A 314 -16.58 7.58 19.41
CA ILE A 314 -17.14 8.32 18.27
C ILE A 314 -17.38 9.78 18.67
N ASP A 315 -18.07 10.02 19.79
CA ASP A 315 -18.38 11.37 20.26
C ASP A 315 -17.12 12.17 20.56
N GLU A 316 -16.16 11.57 21.26
CA GLU A 316 -14.87 12.20 21.53
C GLU A 316 -14.05 12.41 20.25
N GLY A 317 -14.13 11.49 19.30
CA GLY A 317 -13.49 11.58 18.00
C GLY A 317 -14.01 12.77 17.18
N GLU A 318 -15.33 12.95 17.11
CA GLU A 318 -15.93 14.10 16.43
C GLU A 318 -15.60 15.42 17.12
N ALA A 319 -15.65 15.46 18.45
CA ALA A 319 -15.23 16.64 19.21
C ALA A 319 -13.73 16.95 19.00
N TYR A 320 -12.89 15.93 18.86
CA TYR A 320 -11.48 16.08 18.54
C TYR A 320 -11.26 16.66 17.13
N LEU A 321 -11.88 16.07 16.10
CA LEU A 321 -11.79 16.57 14.73
C LEU A 321 -12.31 18.01 14.63
N THR A 322 -13.44 18.31 15.27
CA THR A 322 -14.00 19.66 15.33
C THR A 322 -13.00 20.65 15.92
N ARG A 323 -12.33 20.32 17.03
CA ARG A 323 -11.31 21.19 17.62
C ARG A 323 -10.12 21.43 16.69
N LEU A 324 -9.63 20.39 16.01
CA LEU A 324 -8.56 20.56 15.01
C LEU A 324 -8.99 21.49 13.88
N HIS A 325 -10.19 21.30 13.33
CA HIS A 325 -10.76 22.12 12.26
C HIS A 325 -11.05 23.58 12.66
N HIS A 326 -11.08 23.92 13.95
CA HIS A 326 -11.24 25.30 14.42
C HIS A 326 -9.94 25.91 14.98
N THR A 327 -8.82 25.19 14.91
CA THR A 327 -7.53 25.68 15.39
C THR A 327 -6.76 26.38 14.26
N ALA A 328 -6.86 27.70 14.18
CA ALA A 328 -6.28 28.49 13.09
C ALA A 328 -4.77 28.25 12.88
N SER A 329 -3.99 28.20 13.97
CA SER A 329 -2.54 27.95 13.89
C SER A 329 -2.18 26.56 13.37
N HIS A 330 -3.08 25.58 13.49
CA HIS A 330 -2.91 24.25 12.90
C HIS A 330 -3.22 24.29 11.40
N LEU A 331 -4.36 24.89 11.04
CA LEU A 331 -4.81 24.95 9.64
C LEU A 331 -3.88 25.76 8.75
N ASP A 332 -3.36 26.88 9.25
CA ASP A 332 -2.41 27.75 8.53
C ASP A 332 -1.17 26.98 8.05
N ARG A 333 -0.72 26.00 8.84
CA ARG A 333 0.43 25.14 8.53
C ARG A 333 0.12 24.01 7.54
N LEU A 334 -1.16 23.68 7.34
CA LEU A 334 -1.58 22.60 6.42
C LEU A 334 -1.93 23.12 5.03
N MET A 335 -2.54 24.31 4.95
CA MET A 335 -3.00 24.89 3.70
C MET A 335 -1.80 25.24 2.81
N GLY A 336 -1.79 24.73 1.58
CA GLY A 336 -0.70 24.94 0.63
C GLY A 336 0.55 24.09 0.87
N THR A 337 0.63 23.33 1.96
CA THR A 337 1.79 22.48 2.26
C THR A 337 1.76 21.19 1.43
N GLY A 338 2.81 20.93 0.66
CA GLY A 338 3.02 19.67 -0.04
C GLY A 338 1.92 19.34 -1.05
N ILE A 339 1.65 20.29 -1.96
CA ILE A 339 0.67 20.14 -3.04
C ILE A 339 1.11 19.04 -4.01
N LEU A 340 0.23 18.08 -4.27
CA LEU A 340 0.38 17.08 -5.33
C LEU A 340 -0.68 17.33 -6.42
N SER A 341 -0.25 17.57 -7.66
CA SER A 341 -1.18 17.74 -8.77
C SER A 341 -1.89 16.43 -9.13
N LYS A 342 -3.09 16.54 -9.72
CA LYS A 342 -3.86 15.37 -10.19
C LYS A 342 -3.10 14.52 -11.21
N GLU A 343 -2.40 15.19 -12.13
CA GLU A 343 -1.58 14.56 -13.17
C GLU A 343 -0.42 13.78 -12.55
N ALA A 344 0.39 14.42 -11.71
CA ALA A 344 1.48 13.75 -11.01
C ALA A 344 0.98 12.58 -10.14
N ALA A 345 -0.15 12.76 -9.44
CA ALA A 345 -0.77 11.69 -8.66
C ALA A 345 -1.19 10.49 -9.53
N PHE A 346 -1.68 10.74 -10.74
CA PHE A 346 -2.09 9.69 -11.67
C PHE A 346 -0.88 8.94 -12.22
N ASP A 347 0.02 9.67 -12.88
CA ASP A 347 1.17 9.13 -13.62
C ASP A 347 2.13 8.37 -12.72
N GLN A 348 2.32 8.89 -11.51
CA GLN A 348 3.32 8.36 -10.58
C GLN A 348 2.75 7.26 -9.67
N GLY A 349 1.45 6.98 -9.78
CA GLY A 349 0.83 5.83 -9.11
C GLY A 349 0.28 6.09 -7.71
N ALA A 350 0.02 7.35 -7.32
CA ALA A 350 -0.53 7.68 -6.00
C ALA A 350 -1.82 6.91 -5.72
N THR A 351 -2.03 6.55 -4.45
CA THR A 351 -3.18 5.73 -4.02
C THR A 351 -3.76 6.19 -2.69
N GLY A 352 -5.01 5.80 -2.42
CA GLY A 352 -5.69 6.06 -1.15
C GLY A 352 -5.99 7.53 -0.92
N PRO A 353 -5.91 7.99 0.35
CA PRO A 353 -6.17 9.38 0.69
C PRO A 353 -5.30 10.39 -0.06
N VAL A 354 -4.06 10.03 -0.44
CA VAL A 354 -3.16 10.91 -1.21
C VAL A 354 -3.71 11.14 -2.62
N ALA A 355 -4.14 10.08 -3.29
CA ALA A 355 -4.78 10.16 -4.61
C ALA A 355 -6.10 10.94 -4.55
N ARG A 356 -6.95 10.61 -3.57
CA ARG A 356 -8.26 11.24 -3.39
C ARG A 356 -8.18 12.71 -3.01
N ALA A 357 -7.13 13.13 -2.30
CA ALA A 357 -6.89 14.54 -2.00
C ALA A 357 -6.48 15.36 -3.23
N SER A 358 -5.99 14.68 -4.27
CA SER A 358 -5.49 15.26 -5.53
C SER A 358 -6.50 15.08 -6.69
N GLY A 359 -7.76 14.80 -6.39
CA GLY A 359 -8.85 14.73 -7.38
C GLY A 359 -9.01 13.38 -8.09
N LEU A 360 -8.38 12.30 -7.60
CA LEU A 360 -8.55 10.95 -8.14
C LEU A 360 -9.59 10.17 -7.32
N ASP A 361 -10.82 10.09 -7.84
CA ASP A 361 -11.92 9.36 -7.22
C ASP A 361 -11.76 7.84 -7.37
N ARG A 362 -10.99 7.22 -6.47
CA ARG A 362 -10.73 5.78 -6.47
C ARG A 362 -10.68 5.20 -5.07
N ASP A 363 -11.30 4.05 -4.89
CA ASP A 363 -11.28 3.27 -3.66
C ASP A 363 -11.64 1.81 -3.95
N LEU A 364 -10.74 0.86 -3.64
CA LEU A 364 -10.98 -0.55 -3.96
C LEU A 364 -12.25 -1.09 -3.30
N ARG A 365 -12.68 -0.57 -2.15
CA ARG A 365 -13.91 -1.04 -1.48
C ARG A 365 -15.16 -0.78 -2.31
N ARG A 366 -15.15 0.28 -3.13
CA ARG A 366 -16.25 0.65 -4.03
C ARG A 366 -16.02 0.10 -5.43
N ASP A 367 -14.81 0.26 -5.95
CA ASP A 367 -14.47 0.05 -7.35
C ASP A 367 -14.23 -1.44 -7.66
N HIS A 368 -13.65 -2.19 -6.73
CA HIS A 368 -13.43 -3.64 -6.84
C HIS A 368 -13.81 -4.29 -5.50
N PRO A 369 -15.11 -4.27 -5.14
CA PRO A 369 -15.56 -4.61 -3.79
C PRO A 369 -15.19 -6.06 -3.44
N TYR A 370 -14.67 -6.23 -2.22
CA TYR A 370 -14.25 -7.50 -1.64
C TYR A 370 -14.93 -7.69 -0.27
N ALA A 371 -14.82 -8.89 0.30
CA ALA A 371 -15.54 -9.25 1.52
C ALA A 371 -17.02 -8.82 1.43
N ALA A 372 -17.57 -8.14 2.43
CA ALA A 372 -18.96 -7.67 2.43
C ALA A 372 -19.14 -6.20 1.96
N TYR A 373 -18.11 -5.51 1.44
CA TYR A 373 -18.22 -4.09 1.07
C TYR A 373 -19.27 -3.82 -0.02
N SER A 374 -19.54 -4.79 -0.90
CA SER A 374 -20.59 -4.70 -1.93
C SER A 374 -22.01 -4.55 -1.37
N HIS A 375 -22.23 -4.93 -0.11
CA HIS A 375 -23.53 -4.89 0.58
C HIS A 375 -23.69 -3.67 1.50
N LEU A 376 -22.66 -2.85 1.63
CA LEU A 376 -22.62 -1.69 2.53
C LEU A 376 -22.66 -0.39 1.73
N ARG A 377 -23.15 0.69 2.36
CA ARG A 377 -23.26 2.00 1.72
C ARG A 377 -22.33 2.98 2.40
N PHE A 378 -21.48 3.64 1.63
CA PHE A 378 -20.55 4.64 2.12
C PHE A 378 -20.15 5.57 0.98
N ASN A 379 -19.62 6.74 1.32
CA ASN A 379 -19.10 7.69 0.35
C ASN A 379 -17.58 7.61 0.27
N VAL A 380 -17.03 7.92 -0.91
CA VAL A 380 -15.59 8.04 -1.12
C VAL A 380 -15.23 9.54 -1.13
N PRO A 381 -14.60 10.07 -0.08
CA PRO A 381 -14.31 11.50 -0.01
C PRO A 381 -13.16 11.87 -0.96
N VAL A 382 -13.38 12.92 -1.75
CA VAL A 382 -12.42 13.45 -2.74
C VAL A 382 -12.26 14.96 -2.53
N ARG A 383 -11.05 15.46 -2.77
CA ARG A 383 -10.67 16.88 -2.79
C ARG A 383 -9.78 17.12 -3.99
N GLU A 384 -9.56 18.38 -4.35
CA GLU A 384 -8.82 18.73 -5.57
C GLU A 384 -7.49 19.45 -5.31
N LYS A 385 -7.32 20.06 -4.12
CA LYS A 385 -6.15 20.91 -3.83
C LYS A 385 -4.84 20.15 -3.72
N GLY A 386 -4.87 18.87 -3.34
CA GLY A 386 -3.68 18.03 -3.24
C GLY A 386 -2.71 18.41 -2.11
N ASP A 387 -3.02 19.36 -1.23
CA ASP A 387 -2.19 19.79 -0.10
C ASP A 387 -2.45 18.95 1.17
N ALA A 388 -1.69 19.24 2.23
CA ALA A 388 -1.83 18.56 3.52
C ALA A 388 -3.24 18.75 4.14
N MET A 389 -3.88 19.91 3.90
CA MET A 389 -5.26 20.17 4.32
C MET A 389 -6.25 19.26 3.58
N ALA A 390 -6.16 19.16 2.25
CA ALA A 390 -7.01 18.25 1.47
C ALA A 390 -6.83 16.79 1.92
N ARG A 391 -5.60 16.36 2.23
CA ARG A 391 -5.33 15.01 2.77
C ARG A 391 -5.95 14.81 4.15
N SER A 392 -5.92 15.82 5.02
CA SER A 392 -6.52 15.74 6.36
C SER A 392 -8.06 15.66 6.27
N GLU A 393 -8.69 16.46 5.41
CA GLU A 393 -10.14 16.43 5.17
C GLU A 393 -10.62 15.09 4.61
N VAL A 394 -9.92 14.54 3.60
CA VAL A 394 -10.24 13.22 3.04
C VAL A 394 -10.18 12.14 4.13
N ARG A 395 -9.20 12.22 5.04
CA ARG A 395 -9.06 11.26 6.14
C ARG A 395 -10.10 11.48 7.25
N ALA A 396 -10.54 12.71 7.50
CA ALA A 396 -11.58 13.01 8.48
C ALA A 396 -12.91 12.41 8.01
N GLU A 397 -13.28 12.63 6.74
CA GLU A 397 -14.45 12.00 6.15
C GLU A 397 -14.31 10.47 6.06
N SER A 398 -13.11 9.96 5.72
CA SER A 398 -12.87 8.50 5.71
C SER A 398 -13.03 7.87 7.10
N LEU A 399 -12.71 8.61 8.17
CA LEU A 399 -12.91 8.18 9.56
C LEU A 399 -14.41 8.08 9.87
N ARG A 400 -15.22 9.07 9.45
CA ARG A 400 -16.68 9.05 9.60
C ARG A 400 -17.32 7.89 8.85
N GLU A 401 -16.89 7.67 7.61
CA GLU A 401 -17.37 6.56 6.79
C GLU A 401 -16.96 5.20 7.38
N ALA A 402 -15.77 5.09 8.00
CA ALA A 402 -15.36 3.88 8.73
C ALA A 402 -16.30 3.57 9.90
N ILE A 403 -16.67 4.60 10.68
CA ILE A 403 -17.64 4.46 11.78
C ILE A 403 -19.00 4.01 11.24
N ALA A 404 -19.50 4.66 10.17
CA ALA A 404 -20.76 4.30 9.55
C ALA A 404 -20.75 2.85 9.03
N LEU A 405 -19.64 2.39 8.44
CA LEU A 405 -19.45 1.02 8.01
C LEU A 405 -19.43 0.03 9.18
N LEU A 406 -18.79 0.38 10.30
CA LEU A 406 -18.80 -0.44 11.52
C LEU A 406 -20.22 -0.61 12.08
N MET A 407 -21.02 0.46 12.11
CA MET A 407 -22.42 0.40 12.56
C MET A 407 -23.31 -0.42 11.62
N GLN A 408 -23.15 -0.26 10.30
CA GLN A 408 -23.88 -1.06 9.33
C GLN A 408 -23.49 -2.53 9.40
N ALA A 409 -22.19 -2.83 9.47
CA ALA A 409 -21.71 -4.20 9.49
C ALA A 409 -22.14 -4.93 10.76
N SER A 410 -22.04 -4.28 11.94
CA SER A 410 -22.48 -4.86 13.21
C SER A 410 -23.98 -5.11 13.25
N GLY A 411 -24.80 -4.19 12.73
CA GLY A 411 -26.26 -4.35 12.64
C GLY A 411 -26.71 -5.44 11.64
N HIS A 412 -25.88 -5.82 10.68
CA HIS A 412 -26.18 -6.85 9.69
C HIS A 412 -25.62 -8.24 10.05
N ILE A 413 -24.90 -8.38 11.17
CA ILE A 413 -24.37 -9.67 11.61
C ILE A 413 -25.52 -10.65 11.82
N LYS A 414 -25.41 -11.81 11.17
CA LYS A 414 -26.28 -12.97 11.39
C LYS A 414 -25.45 -14.15 11.89
N ALA A 415 -26.10 -15.06 12.61
CA ALA A 415 -25.48 -16.33 12.99
C ALA A 415 -25.11 -17.15 11.75
N GLY A 416 -24.01 -17.90 11.81
CA GLY A 416 -23.52 -18.72 10.72
C GLY A 416 -22.06 -19.12 10.89
N PRO A 417 -21.51 -19.97 10.01
CA PRO A 417 -20.11 -20.35 10.07
C PRO A 417 -19.21 -19.14 9.79
N VAL A 418 -18.06 -19.09 10.47
CA VAL A 418 -17.03 -18.06 10.26
C VAL A 418 -15.84 -18.54 9.45
N ARG A 419 -15.85 -19.80 9.01
CA ARG A 419 -14.79 -20.42 8.22
C ARG A 419 -15.38 -21.43 7.26
N ALA A 420 -14.99 -21.34 5.99
CA ALA A 420 -15.29 -22.35 4.99
C ALA A 420 -14.48 -23.62 5.25
N GLU A 421 -15.07 -24.77 4.95
CA GLU A 421 -14.31 -26.00 4.73
C GLU A 421 -13.79 -26.00 3.30
N TYR A 422 -12.55 -26.44 3.11
CA TYR A 422 -11.93 -26.50 1.79
C TYR A 422 -10.92 -27.65 1.75
N THR A 423 -10.64 -28.14 0.54
CA THR A 423 -9.56 -29.08 0.27
C THR A 423 -8.53 -28.39 -0.61
N ALA A 424 -7.26 -28.46 -0.21
CA ALA A 424 -6.18 -27.84 -0.99
C ALA A 424 -6.10 -28.50 -2.38
N PRO A 425 -6.24 -27.74 -3.48
CA PRO A 425 -6.05 -28.27 -4.82
C PRO A 425 -4.60 -28.75 -5.01
N GLN A 426 -4.43 -29.80 -5.81
CA GLN A 426 -3.11 -30.21 -6.30
C GLN A 426 -2.69 -29.37 -7.52
N GLY A 427 -1.38 -29.33 -7.78
CA GLY A 427 -0.80 -28.62 -8.90
C GLY A 427 -0.63 -27.12 -8.64
N GLN A 428 -0.29 -26.40 -9.71
CA GLN A 428 -0.03 -24.97 -9.67
C GLN A 428 -1.33 -24.18 -9.78
N GLN A 429 -1.52 -23.23 -8.87
CA GLN A 429 -2.65 -22.29 -8.85
C GLN A 429 -2.13 -20.87 -8.65
N GLU A 430 -2.88 -19.90 -9.18
CA GLU A 430 -2.56 -18.49 -9.03
C GLU A 430 -3.80 -17.70 -8.62
N GLY A 431 -3.60 -16.69 -7.78
CA GLY A 431 -4.69 -15.84 -7.34
C GLY A 431 -4.24 -14.43 -7.01
N LEU A 432 -5.19 -13.51 -7.14
CA LEU A 432 -5.03 -12.11 -6.80
C LEU A 432 -5.94 -11.77 -5.63
N GLY A 433 -5.48 -10.88 -4.76
CA GLY A 433 -6.28 -10.38 -3.66
C GLY A 433 -5.84 -8.98 -3.28
N TRP A 434 -6.79 -8.17 -2.81
CA TRP A 434 -6.54 -6.76 -2.52
C TRP A 434 -7.33 -6.25 -1.33
N ALA A 435 -6.88 -5.12 -0.80
CA ALA A 435 -7.58 -4.37 0.23
C ALA A 435 -7.31 -2.86 0.08
N GLU A 436 -8.30 -2.02 0.39
CA GLU A 436 -8.05 -0.58 0.58
C GLU A 436 -7.62 -0.35 2.03
N THR A 437 -6.33 -0.23 2.28
CA THR A 437 -5.83 0.12 3.61
C THR A 437 -6.18 1.57 3.97
N PRO A 438 -5.99 2.02 5.21
CA PRO A 438 -6.14 3.43 5.58
C PRO A 438 -5.15 4.36 4.87
N ARG A 439 -4.12 3.80 4.20
CA ARG A 439 -3.09 4.53 3.45
C ARG A 439 -3.24 4.38 1.93
N GLY A 440 -4.14 3.51 1.47
CA GLY A 440 -4.42 3.26 0.06
C GLY A 440 -4.39 1.79 -0.33
N SER A 441 -4.40 1.55 -1.64
CA SER A 441 -4.63 0.24 -2.25
C SER A 441 -3.45 -0.70 -2.10
N LEU A 442 -3.72 -1.87 -1.53
CA LEU A 442 -2.81 -2.98 -1.29
C LEU A 442 -3.19 -4.16 -2.18
N TYR A 443 -2.20 -4.80 -2.81
CA TYR A 443 -2.41 -5.96 -3.66
C TYR A 443 -1.43 -7.09 -3.33
N TYR A 444 -1.92 -8.31 -3.46
CA TYR A 444 -1.19 -9.56 -3.38
C TYR A 444 -1.43 -10.36 -4.65
N SER A 445 -0.35 -10.89 -5.22
CA SER A 445 -0.40 -12.00 -6.16
C SER A 445 0.27 -13.20 -5.51
N VAL A 446 -0.38 -14.37 -5.57
CA VAL A 446 0.16 -15.61 -5.03
C VAL A 446 0.23 -16.66 -6.13
N ARG A 447 1.34 -17.40 -6.15
CA ARG A 447 1.46 -18.67 -6.86
C ARG A 447 1.66 -19.78 -5.85
N ILE A 448 0.84 -20.80 -5.94
CA ILE A 448 0.75 -21.90 -4.99
C ILE A 448 0.97 -23.20 -5.77
N ARG A 449 1.83 -24.09 -5.26
CA ARG A 449 1.95 -25.47 -5.73
C ARG A 449 1.77 -26.41 -4.55
N ASP A 450 0.81 -27.31 -4.65
CA ASP A 450 0.56 -28.38 -3.65
C ASP A 450 0.48 -27.86 -2.21
N GLY A 451 -0.25 -26.75 -2.00
CA GLY A 451 -0.45 -26.15 -0.67
C GLY A 451 0.70 -25.30 -0.14
N ARG A 452 1.76 -25.10 -0.93
CA ARG A 452 2.91 -24.25 -0.59
C ARG A 452 3.04 -23.08 -1.55
N LEU A 453 3.50 -21.95 -1.03
CA LEU A 453 3.75 -20.74 -1.81
C LEU A 453 5.04 -20.91 -2.62
N GLU A 454 4.96 -20.74 -3.93
CA GLU A 454 6.13 -20.61 -4.79
C GLU A 454 6.57 -19.15 -4.87
N ARG A 455 5.59 -18.25 -5.02
CA ARG A 455 5.82 -16.81 -5.11
C ARG A 455 4.69 -16.04 -4.45
N VAL A 456 5.05 -14.94 -3.78
CA VAL A 456 4.13 -13.86 -3.41
C VAL A 456 4.67 -12.51 -3.87
N LYS A 457 3.89 -11.77 -4.66
CA LYS A 457 4.16 -10.36 -4.95
C LYS A 457 3.34 -9.47 -4.02
N ILE A 458 3.95 -8.45 -3.43
CA ILE A 458 3.26 -7.50 -2.55
C ILE A 458 3.41 -6.08 -3.10
N LYS A 459 2.27 -5.43 -3.35
CA LYS A 459 2.22 -4.00 -3.66
C LYS A 459 1.57 -3.25 -2.50
N SER A 460 2.39 -2.67 -1.63
CA SER A 460 1.91 -1.87 -0.51
C SER A 460 1.52 -0.45 -0.97
N PRO A 461 0.64 0.25 -0.22
CA PRO A 461 0.33 1.65 -0.50
C PRO A 461 1.55 2.56 -0.31
N SER A 462 2.42 2.26 0.66
CA SER A 462 3.62 3.05 0.93
C SER A 462 4.62 2.98 -0.22
N PHE A 463 4.74 1.84 -0.90
CA PHE A 463 5.58 1.73 -2.11
C PHE A 463 5.15 2.72 -3.19
N SER A 464 3.84 2.85 -3.43
CA SER A 464 3.32 3.84 -4.38
C SER A 464 3.47 5.28 -3.88
N ASN A 465 3.12 5.55 -2.63
CA ASN A 465 3.04 6.93 -2.14
C ASN A 465 4.41 7.52 -1.77
N TRP A 466 5.42 6.71 -1.41
CA TRP A 466 6.80 7.20 -1.31
C TRP A 466 7.38 7.60 -2.66
N ARG A 467 6.96 6.95 -3.75
CA ARG A 467 7.38 7.30 -5.10
C ARG A 467 6.88 8.68 -5.54
N VAL A 468 5.67 9.07 -5.12
CA VAL A 468 5.10 10.38 -5.46
C VAL A 468 5.50 11.50 -4.50
N PHE A 469 5.97 11.15 -3.29
CA PHE A 469 6.31 12.10 -2.24
C PHE A 469 7.37 13.15 -2.64
N PRO A 470 8.46 12.83 -3.35
CA PRO A 470 9.45 13.83 -3.76
C PRO A 470 8.86 15.02 -4.52
N LEU A 471 7.82 14.78 -5.32
CA LEU A 471 7.17 15.81 -6.14
C LEU A 471 6.44 16.88 -5.32
N THR A 472 6.26 16.67 -4.01
CA THR A 472 5.62 17.64 -3.12
C THR A 472 6.63 18.38 -2.23
N VAL A 473 7.92 18.07 -2.33
CA VAL A 473 8.99 18.65 -1.48
C VAL A 473 9.80 19.71 -2.22
N HIS A 474 9.96 19.58 -3.53
CA HIS A 474 10.71 20.56 -4.33
C HIS A 474 10.04 21.94 -4.29
N GLY A 475 10.83 22.98 -3.99
CA GLY A 475 10.36 24.36 -3.92
C GLY A 475 9.57 24.69 -2.65
N THR A 476 9.51 23.79 -1.66
CA THR A 476 8.83 24.04 -0.37
C THR A 476 9.80 24.47 0.73
N ASN A 477 9.25 24.94 1.85
CA ASN A 477 10.03 25.31 3.03
C ASN A 477 10.47 24.06 3.83
N MET A 478 11.72 24.02 4.28
CA MET A 478 12.29 22.98 5.15
C MET A 478 11.46 22.73 6.42
N MET A 479 10.91 23.79 7.00
CA MET A 479 10.07 23.72 8.19
C MET A 479 8.72 23.04 7.93
N ASP A 480 8.29 22.95 6.68
CA ASP A 480 7.05 22.29 6.27
C ASP A 480 7.24 20.82 5.90
N TYR A 481 8.49 20.35 5.78
CA TYR A 481 8.81 18.97 5.41
C TYR A 481 8.14 17.95 6.33
N ALA A 482 8.26 18.15 7.65
CA ALA A 482 7.69 17.22 8.63
C ALA A 482 6.16 17.15 8.54
N ILE A 483 5.50 18.29 8.28
CA ILE A 483 4.05 18.36 8.07
C ILE A 483 3.67 17.61 6.81
N ASN A 484 4.42 17.83 5.72
CA ASN A 484 4.22 17.14 4.46
C ASN A 484 4.36 15.61 4.63
N GLU A 485 5.47 15.13 5.21
CA GLU A 485 5.71 13.70 5.49
C GLU A 485 4.58 13.09 6.34
N ALA A 486 4.20 13.74 7.45
CA ALA A 486 3.11 13.28 8.31
C ALA A 486 1.77 13.24 7.57
N SER A 487 1.50 14.21 6.71
CA SER A 487 0.23 14.31 5.98
C SER A 487 0.02 13.17 4.96
N PHE A 488 1.09 12.55 4.46
CA PHE A 488 1.00 11.35 3.63
C PHE A 488 0.73 10.10 4.48
N GLY A 489 1.32 10.04 5.69
CA GLY A 489 1.16 8.93 6.62
C GLY A 489 1.85 7.65 6.14
N LEU A 490 3.05 7.76 5.58
CA LEU A 490 3.79 6.65 4.96
C LEU A 490 4.44 5.73 5.99
N THR A 491 4.82 4.53 5.56
CA THR A 491 5.65 3.61 6.34
C THR A 491 6.81 3.12 5.50
N THR A 492 8.03 3.20 6.03
CA THR A 492 9.23 2.70 5.35
C THR A 492 9.22 1.17 5.31
N ALA A 493 8.82 0.48 6.38
CA ALA A 493 8.69 -0.98 6.34
C ALA A 493 7.63 -1.46 5.33
N GLY A 494 6.59 -0.65 5.10
CA GLY A 494 5.61 -0.92 4.05
C GLY A 494 6.21 -0.76 2.67
N CYS A 495 7.08 0.23 2.44
CA CYS A 495 7.79 0.47 1.18
C CYS A 495 8.83 -0.61 0.89
N ASP A 496 9.60 -0.97 1.92
CA ASP A 496 10.80 -1.80 1.82
C ASP A 496 10.51 -3.30 1.92
N ARG A 497 9.26 -3.68 2.23
CA ARG A 497 8.76 -5.06 2.40
C ARG A 497 9.66 -6.18 1.88
#